data_AF-A0A383AH75-F1
#
_entry.id   AF-A0A383AH75-F1
#
_cell.length_a   1.000
_cell.length_b   1.000
_cell.length_c   1.000
_cell.angle_alpha   90.00
_cell.angle_beta   90.00
_cell.angle_gamma   90.00
#
_symmetry.space_group_name_H-M   'P 1'
#
loop_
_entity.id
_entity.type
_entity.pdbx_description
1 polymer ?
#
loop_
_entity_poly.entity_id
_entity_poly.type
_entity_poly.pdbx_seq_one_letter_code
_entity_poly.pdbx_strand_id
1 'polypeptide(L)' 'DDLDAPVRRLNGLHVPTPYSAPLEAAVAPKKEDVERSIRDLIAE' A
#
# COMPACT_ATOMS: atom_id res chain seq x y z
N ASP A 1 16.67 -14.87 11.63
CA ASP A 1 16.31 -14.10 12.84
C ASP A 1 16.71 -12.63 12.72
N ASP A 2 16.83 -12.11 11.49
CA ASP A 2 17.40 -10.78 11.24
C ASP A 2 16.33 -9.71 10.98
N LEU A 3 15.07 -10.01 11.29
CA LEU A 3 13.94 -9.10 11.06
C LEU A 3 13.48 -8.50 12.38
N ASP A 4 13.69 -7.20 12.52
CA ASP A 4 13.27 -6.43 13.70
C ASP A 4 11.76 -6.11 13.70
N ALA A 5 11.08 -6.32 12.57
CA ALA A 5 9.66 -6.04 12.38
C ALA A 5 9.00 -7.04 11.39
N PRO A 6 7.67 -7.25 11.46
CA PRO A 6 6.98 -8.17 10.56
C PRO A 6 6.96 -7.67 9.11
N VAL A 7 7.06 -8.58 8.13
CA VAL A 7 6.90 -8.22 6.72
C VAL A 7 5.42 -7.90 6.44
N ARG A 8 5.15 -6.66 5.99
CA ARG A 8 3.81 -6.19 5.61
C ARG A 8 3.64 -6.11 4.09
N ARG A 9 2.39 -6.23 3.63
CA ARG A 9 2.02 -6.09 2.21
C ARG A 9 1.14 -4.87 2.02
N LEU A 10 1.48 -4.04 1.05
CA LEU A 10 0.65 -2.95 0.55
C LEU A 10 0.09 -3.34 -0.82
N ASN A 11 -1.22 -3.19 -1.01
CA ASN A 11 -1.92 -3.56 -2.23
C ASN A 11 -2.99 -2.52 -2.60
N GLY A 12 -3.47 -2.59 -3.85
CA GLY A 12 -4.63 -1.82 -4.28
C GLY A 12 -5.93 -2.38 -3.69
N LEU A 13 -7.04 -1.71 -3.98
CA LEU A 13 -8.36 -2.20 -3.58
C LEU A 13 -8.64 -3.58 -4.19
N HIS A 14 -9.36 -4.42 -3.44
CA HIS A 14 -9.71 -5.77 -3.87
C HIS A 14 -10.89 -5.76 -4.86
N VAL A 15 -10.67 -5.16 -6.02
CA VAL A 15 -11.62 -5.03 -7.14
C VAL A 15 -10.88 -5.15 -8.46
N PRO A 16 -11.55 -5.53 -9.57
CA PRO A 16 -10.96 -5.44 -10.90
C PRO A 16 -10.56 -3.99 -11.22
N THR A 17 -9.42 -3.80 -11.89
CA THR A 17 -8.94 -2.47 -12.28
C THR A 17 -9.90 -1.82 -13.30
N PRO A 18 -10.48 -0.65 -13.00
CA PRO A 18 -11.37 0.05 -13.93
C PRO A 18 -10.60 0.74 -15.07
N TYR A 19 -11.24 0.92 -16.24
CA TYR A 19 -10.66 1.66 -17.37
C TYR A 19 -10.69 3.20 -17.21
N SER A 20 -11.55 3.70 -16.30
CA SER A 20 -11.66 5.14 -16.07
C SER A 20 -10.44 5.61 -15.28
N ALA A 21 -9.63 6.50 -15.86
CA ALA A 21 -8.41 7.04 -15.23
C ALA A 21 -8.59 7.50 -13.76
N PRO A 22 -9.64 8.28 -13.39
CA PRO A 22 -9.83 8.65 -11.99
C PRO A 22 -10.14 7.45 -11.07
N LEU A 23 -10.82 6.41 -11.59
CA LEU A 23 -11.14 5.21 -10.81
C LEU A 23 -9.94 4.27 -10.69
N GLU A 24 -9.15 4.13 -11.75
CA GLU A 24 -7.87 3.40 -11.71
C GLU A 24 -6.94 3.99 -10.64
N ALA A 25 -6.77 5.32 -10.64
CA ALA A 25 -5.95 6.02 -9.66
C ALA A 25 -6.48 5.93 -8.22
N ALA A 26 -7.78 5.64 -8.04
CA ALA A 26 -8.38 5.40 -6.73
C ALA A 26 -8.16 3.96 -6.23
N VAL A 27 -7.94 3.01 -7.14
CA VAL A 27 -7.72 1.59 -6.82
C VAL A 27 -6.25 1.26 -6.62
N ALA A 28 -5.35 1.93 -7.33
CA ALA A 28 -3.90 1.72 -7.23
C ALA A 28 -3.30 2.34 -5.94
N PRO A 29 -2.29 1.69 -5.31
CA PRO A 29 -1.52 2.29 -4.23
C PRO A 29 -0.79 3.55 -4.70
N LYS A 30 -0.73 4.54 -3.82
CA LYS A 30 -0.03 5.81 -4.08
C LYS A 30 1.26 5.90 -3.29
N LYS A 31 2.10 6.86 -3.65
CA LYS A 31 3.39 7.10 -2.97
C LYS A 31 3.18 7.36 -1.47
N GLU A 32 2.14 8.10 -1.13
CA GLU A 32 1.79 8.46 0.25
C GLU A 32 1.40 7.22 1.07
N ASP A 33 0.86 6.18 0.42
CA ASP A 33 0.51 4.93 1.09
C ASP A 33 1.75 4.11 1.45
N VAL A 34 2.79 4.14 0.60
CA VAL A 34 4.10 3.53 0.88
C VAL A 34 4.77 4.25 2.05
N GLU A 35 4.84 5.58 2.00
CA GLU A 35 5.45 6.38 3.06
C GLU A 35 4.77 6.15 4.41
N ARG A 36 3.44 6.11 4.43
CA ARG A 36 2.65 5.80 5.63
C ARG A 36 2.94 4.38 6.13
N SER A 37 2.90 3.38 5.25
CA SER A 37 3.13 1.98 5.63
C SER A 37 4.52 1.76 6.25
N ILE A 38 5.54 2.46 5.76
CA ILE A 38 6.90 2.39 6.32
C ILE A 38 6.93 3.00 7.72
N ARG A 39 6.32 4.18 7.91
CA ARG A 39 6.27 4.85 9.22
C ARG A 39 5.49 4.02 10.24
N ASP A 40 4.36 3.46 9.83
CA ASP A 40 3.53 2.60 10.67
C ASP A 40 4.31 1.33 11.07
N LEU A 41 5.07 0.73 10.15
CA LEU A 41 5.90 -0.45 10.44
C LEU A 41 7.04 -0.15 11.42
N ILE A 42 7.65 1.03 11.33
CA ILE A 42 8.73 1.44 12.25
C ILE A 42 8.18 1.74 13.66
N ALA A 43 6.90 2.13 13.76
CA ALA A 43 6.26 2.49 15.02
C ALA A 43 5.60 1.32 15.78
N GLU A 44 5.56 0.12 15.17
CA GLU A 44 5.03 -1.12 15.77
C GLU A 44 5.97 -1.69 16.83
#